data_AF-A0A6I7P7A3-F1
#
_entry.id   AF-A0A6I7P7A3-F1
#
_cell.length_a   1.000
_cell.length_b   1.000
_cell.length_c   1.000
_cell.angle_alpha   90.00
_cell.angle_beta   90.00
_cell.angle_gamma   90.00
#
_symmetry.space_group_name_H-M   'P 1'
#
loop_
_entity.id
_entity.type
_entity.pdbx_description
1 polymer ?
#
loop_
_entity_poly.entity_id
_entity_poly.type
_entity_poly.pdbx_seq_one_letter_code
_entity_poly.pdbx_strand_id
1 'polypeptide(L)'
;HTDLGTSMPSEGRPPHRLPGTNFPARKQRSDWDLVLERDVADDGYLSQLEEALPRLFERHRPDLAFYNAGVDPHRDDRLGHLALSDEGLQARDHAVLDAARLRAVPLVGVIGGGYDRDLDRLVRRHALLHRTAAHLMPR
;
A
#
# COMPACT_ATOMS: atom_id res chain seq x y z
N HIS A 1 4.26 -0.03 -3.97
CA HIS A 1 5.62 -0.61 -4.01
C HIS A 1 6.38 -0.01 -5.18
N THR A 2 6.84 1.22 -5.00
CA THR A 2 7.69 1.91 -5.98
C THR A 2 8.71 2.67 -5.16
N ASP A 3 9.97 2.26 -5.24
CA ASP A 3 11.09 2.92 -4.57
C ASP A 3 11.88 3.70 -5.63
N LEU A 4 12.49 4.82 -5.23
CA LEU A 4 13.41 5.56 -6.10
C LEU A 4 14.69 4.74 -6.32
N GLY A 5 14.75 4.03 -7.44
CA GLY A 5 16.00 3.59 -8.06
C GLY A 5 16.48 4.62 -9.07
N THR A 6 16.86 5.82 -8.63
CA THR A 6 17.38 6.85 -9.53
C THR A 6 18.85 7.10 -9.24
N SER A 7 19.75 6.45 -9.97
CA SER A 7 21.07 7.02 -10.24
C SER A 7 20.92 8.04 -11.37
N MET A 8 21.12 9.32 -11.07
CA MET A 8 21.18 10.38 -12.08
C MET A 8 22.40 10.16 -12.99
N PRO A 9 22.27 9.93 -14.31
CA PRO A 9 23.39 10.07 -15.21
C PRO A 9 23.54 11.55 -15.57
N SER A 10 24.76 12.05 -15.51
CA SER A 10 25.17 13.22 -16.28
C SER A 10 24.94 12.94 -17.77
N GLU A 11 24.23 13.84 -18.43
CA GLU A 11 24.13 14.01 -19.89
C GLU A 11 23.27 13.00 -20.70
N GLY A 12 22.19 13.52 -21.28
CA GLY A 12 21.74 13.19 -22.64
C GLY A 12 21.00 11.87 -22.91
N ARG A 13 20.87 10.94 -21.97
CA ARG A 13 20.16 9.65 -22.19
C ARG A 13 18.76 9.66 -21.56
N PRO A 14 17.70 9.15 -22.22
CA PRO A 14 16.41 8.98 -21.57
C PRO A 14 16.56 8.09 -20.32
N PRO A 15 15.88 8.40 -19.20
CA PRO A 15 16.09 7.71 -17.95
C PRO A 15 15.70 6.24 -18.10
N HIS A 16 16.68 5.36 -17.93
CA HIS A 16 16.42 3.93 -17.71
C HIS A 16 15.82 3.80 -16.31
N ARG A 17 14.52 3.48 -16.22
CA ARG A 17 13.85 3.17 -14.96
C ARG A 17 14.49 1.88 -14.42
N LEU A 18 15.44 2.01 -13.49
CA LEU A 18 16.00 0.84 -12.81
C LEU A 18 14.87 0.12 -12.07
N PRO A 19 14.81 -1.23 -12.11
CA PRO A 19 13.84 -1.96 -11.32
C PRO A 19 14.06 -1.61 -9.83
N GLY A 20 13.00 -1.18 -9.15
CA GLY A 20 13.03 -0.95 -7.71
C GLY A 20 13.53 -2.21 -6.98
N THR A 21 14.23 -2.02 -5.88
CA THR A 21 14.83 -3.14 -5.12
C THR A 21 13.81 -3.92 -4.30
N ASN A 22 12.55 -3.47 -4.22
CA ASN A 22 11.45 -4.20 -3.57
C ASN A 22 10.82 -5.24 -4.49
N PHE A 23 10.38 -6.35 -3.90
CA PHE A 23 9.56 -7.34 -4.57
C PHE A 23 8.20 -6.73 -4.98
N PRO A 24 7.59 -7.17 -6.10
CA PRO A 24 8.16 -7.99 -7.17
C PRO A 24 9.20 -7.23 -7.99
N ALA A 25 10.23 -7.93 -8.46
CA ALA A 25 11.32 -7.36 -9.26
C ALA A 25 10.83 -6.79 -10.60
N ARG A 26 9.76 -7.37 -11.17
CA ARG A 26 9.04 -6.82 -12.32
C ARG A 26 7.76 -6.17 -11.81
N LYS A 27 7.71 -4.84 -11.87
CA LYS A 27 6.51 -4.08 -11.53
C LYS A 27 5.43 -4.28 -12.60
N GLN A 28 4.18 -4.38 -12.17
CA GLN A 28 3.05 -4.36 -13.07
C GLN A 28 2.93 -2.97 -13.70
N ARG A 29 2.43 -2.88 -14.94
CA ARG A 29 2.13 -1.60 -15.56
C ARG A 29 0.84 -1.04 -14.93
N SER A 30 0.95 0.10 -14.30
CA SER A 30 -0.11 0.84 -13.60
C SER A 30 -0.27 2.21 -14.24
N ASP A 31 -1.48 2.76 -14.15
CA ASP A 31 -1.79 4.10 -14.64
C ASP A 31 -1.41 5.19 -13.62
N TRP A 32 -1.21 4.78 -12.36
CA TRP A 32 -0.77 5.65 -11.29
C TRP A 32 0.04 4.88 -10.23
N ASP A 33 1.29 5.30 -10.05
CA ASP A 33 2.18 4.83 -9.00
C ASP A 33 2.47 5.95 -7.99
N LEU A 34 2.41 5.62 -6.70
CA LEU A 34 3.01 6.43 -5.65
C LEU A 34 4.41 5.87 -5.36
N VAL A 35 5.40 6.74 -5.41
CA VAL A 35 6.76 6.41 -5.05
C VAL A 35 6.95 6.75 -3.58
N LEU A 36 7.32 5.76 -2.78
CA LEU A 36 7.59 5.92 -1.36
C LEU A 36 9.09 5.76 -1.14
N GLU A 37 9.64 6.55 -0.22
CA GLU A 37 11.01 6.36 0.20
C GLU A 37 11.14 5.06 1.00
N ARG A 38 12.33 4.47 0.94
CA ARG A 38 12.68 3.32 1.76
C ARG A 38 12.56 3.71 3.24
N ASP A 39 12.13 2.78 4.07
CA ASP A 39 11.96 2.91 5.51
C ASP A 39 10.96 4.00 5.94
N VAL A 40 10.07 4.45 5.03
CA VAL A 40 8.94 5.31 5.41
C VAL A 40 8.10 4.61 6.47
N ALA A 41 7.95 5.30 7.60
CA ALA A 41 7.15 4.87 8.74
C ALA A 41 5.69 5.35 8.61
N ASP A 42 4.89 5.06 9.63
CA ASP A 42 3.44 5.24 9.65
C ASP A 42 2.99 6.63 9.16
N ASP A 43 3.46 7.71 9.79
CA ASP A 43 3.02 9.08 9.47
C ASP A 43 3.31 9.47 8.02
N GLY A 44 4.51 9.14 7.53
CA GLY A 44 4.90 9.42 6.15
C GLY A 44 4.06 8.64 5.15
N TYR A 45 3.77 7.37 5.45
CA TYR A 45 2.94 6.53 4.61
C TYR A 45 1.49 7.04 4.57
N LEU A 46 0.91 7.32 5.74
CA LEU A 46 -0.47 7.76 5.87
C LEU A 46 -0.68 9.13 5.24
N SER A 47 0.27 10.06 5.39
CA SER A 47 0.21 11.38 4.74
C SER A 47 0.12 11.25 3.21
N GLN A 48 0.93 10.38 2.60
CA GLN A 48 0.87 10.13 1.15
C GLN A 48 -0.47 9.52 0.72
N LEU A 49 -1.03 8.64 1.56
CA LEU A 49 -2.30 7.97 1.30
C LEU A 49 -3.49 8.93 1.38
N GLU A 50 -3.50 9.81 2.39
CA GLU A 50 -4.52 10.85 2.57
C GLU A 50 -4.58 11.83 1.40
N GLU A 51 -3.43 12.16 0.80
CA GLU A 51 -3.39 13.00 -0.40
C GLU A 51 -3.87 12.24 -1.66
N ALA A 52 -3.49 10.97 -1.79
CA ALA A 52 -3.71 10.22 -3.02
C ALA A 52 -5.13 9.65 -3.16
N LEU A 53 -5.72 9.12 -2.09
CA LEU A 53 -7.01 8.43 -2.15
C LEU A 53 -8.15 9.32 -2.70
N PRO A 54 -8.37 10.56 -2.21
CA PRO A 54 -9.44 11.41 -2.72
C PRO A 54 -9.31 11.65 -4.23
N ARG A 55 -8.10 11.98 -4.69
CA ARG A 55 -7.77 12.21 -6.08
C ARG A 55 -8.00 10.96 -6.94
N LEU A 56 -7.69 9.77 -6.43
CA LEU A 56 -7.90 8.49 -7.13
C LEU A 56 -9.38 8.19 -7.35
N PHE A 57 -10.19 8.32 -6.31
CA PHE A 57 -11.62 8.13 -6.45
C PHE A 57 -12.28 9.20 -7.33
N GLU A 58 -11.87 10.47 -7.22
CA GLU A 58 -12.42 11.55 -8.05
C GLU A 58 -12.07 11.41 -9.53
N ARG A 59 -10.83 10.98 -9.83
CA ARG A 59 -10.34 10.78 -11.19
C ARG A 59 -11.01 9.59 -11.88
N HIS A 60 -11.09 8.46 -11.19
CA HIS A 60 -11.55 7.21 -11.81
C HIS A 60 -13.05 6.95 -11.64
N ARG A 61 -13.67 7.53 -10.61
CA ARG A 61 -15.10 7.32 -10.25
C ARG A 61 -15.53 5.86 -10.40
N PRO A 62 -14.83 4.92 -9.74
CA PRO A 62 -15.07 3.51 -9.95
C PRO A 62 -16.42 3.07 -9.38
N ASP A 63 -17.11 2.17 -10.09
CA ASP A 63 -18.31 1.49 -9.58
C ASP A 63 -17.97 0.36 -8.58
N LEU A 64 -16.72 -0.10 -8.57
CA LEU A 64 -16.19 -1.14 -7.69
C LEU A 64 -14.68 -0.97 -7.53
N ALA A 65 -14.17 -1.09 -6.30
CA ALA A 65 -12.75 -1.05 -6.01
C ALA A 65 -12.22 -2.39 -5.49
N PHE A 66 -11.08 -2.84 -6.01
CA PHE A 66 -10.33 -3.96 -5.42
C PHE A 66 -9.17 -3.40 -4.60
N TYR A 67 -9.10 -3.78 -3.32
CA TYR A 67 -8.01 -3.42 -2.44
C TYR A 67 -7.13 -4.63 -2.13
N ASN A 68 -5.92 -4.64 -2.70
CA ASN A 68 -4.92 -5.65 -2.44
C ASN A 68 -4.15 -5.33 -1.14
N ALA A 69 -4.62 -5.86 -0.02
CA ALA A 69 -4.15 -5.56 1.33
C ALA A 69 -2.97 -6.46 1.72
N GLY A 70 -1.81 -6.19 1.13
CA GLY A 70 -0.54 -6.80 1.58
C GLY A 70 -0.11 -6.26 2.94
N VAL A 71 0.59 -7.07 3.72
CA VAL A 71 1.23 -6.71 5.00
C VAL A 71 2.75 -6.59 4.86
N ASP A 72 3.26 -6.73 3.64
CA ASP A 72 4.67 -6.53 3.29
C ASP A 72 5.21 -5.09 3.48
N PRO A 73 4.41 -4.02 3.71
CA PRO A 73 4.96 -2.74 4.18
C PRO A 73 5.43 -2.74 5.64
N HIS A 74 5.14 -3.80 6.41
CA HIS A 74 5.49 -3.86 7.81
C HIS A 74 7.02 -3.91 8.01
N ARG A 75 7.54 -3.23 9.03
CA ARG A 75 8.99 -3.17 9.34
C ARG A 75 9.70 -4.52 9.53
N ASP A 76 8.95 -5.54 9.93
CA ASP A 76 9.44 -6.91 10.14
C ASP A 76 9.32 -7.79 8.88
N ASP A 77 8.77 -7.28 7.79
CA ASP A 77 8.68 -8.02 6.53
C ASP A 77 10.07 -8.18 5.90
N ARG A 78 10.33 -9.34 5.30
CA ARG A 78 11.64 -9.68 4.73
C ARG A 78 11.86 -9.16 3.31
N LEU A 79 10.79 -8.89 2.58
CA LEU A 79 10.83 -8.51 1.16
C LEU A 79 10.37 -7.07 0.93
N GLY A 80 9.60 -6.52 1.87
CA GLY A 80 9.28 -5.11 1.97
C GLY A 80 10.49 -4.23 2.29
N HIS A 81 10.35 -2.94 1.98
CA HIS A 81 11.36 -1.90 2.27
C HIS A 81 10.73 -0.69 2.95
N LEU A 82 9.61 -0.87 3.65
CA LEU A 82 8.89 0.16 4.40
C LEU A 82 8.90 -0.21 5.89
N ALA A 83 8.59 0.75 6.75
CA ALA A 83 8.74 0.61 8.19
C ALA A 83 7.41 0.73 8.96
N LEU A 84 6.30 0.25 8.38
CA LEU A 84 5.00 0.36 9.05
C LEU A 84 4.94 -0.51 10.30
N SER A 85 4.22 -0.02 11.30
CA SER A 85 3.80 -0.79 12.47
C SER A 85 2.50 -1.58 12.22
N ASP A 86 2.11 -2.42 13.19
CA ASP A 86 0.81 -3.08 13.16
C ASP A 86 -0.31 -2.00 13.21
N GLU A 87 -0.12 -0.95 14.01
CA GLU A 87 -1.01 0.21 14.09
C GLU A 87 -1.06 0.98 12.76
N GLY A 88 0.09 1.17 12.10
CA GLY A 88 0.18 1.83 10.79
C GLY A 88 -0.51 1.03 9.69
N LEU A 89 -0.36 -0.30 9.68
CA LEU A 89 -1.13 -1.17 8.78
C LEU A 89 -2.63 -1.05 9.04
N GLN A 90 -3.05 -1.05 10.30
CA GLN A 90 -4.45 -0.90 10.67
C GLN A 90 -5.02 0.46 10.24
N ALA A 91 -4.27 1.54 10.45
CA ALA A 91 -4.63 2.90 10.04
C ALA A 91 -4.73 3.04 8.52
N ARG A 92 -3.80 2.41 7.78
CA ARG A 92 -3.87 2.32 6.32
C ARG A 92 -5.14 1.63 5.85
N ASP A 93 -5.43 0.45 6.40
CA ASP A 93 -6.63 -0.31 6.04
C ASP A 93 -7.89 0.51 6.33
N HIS A 94 -7.93 1.20 7.48
CA HIS A 94 -9.02 2.11 7.84
C HIS A 94 -9.18 3.23 6.82
N ALA A 95 -8.10 3.93 6.47
CA ALA A 95 -8.14 5.04 5.51
C ALA A 95 -8.66 4.60 4.13
N VAL A 96 -8.24 3.43 3.63
CA VAL A 96 -8.72 2.90 2.35
C VAL A 96 -10.20 2.53 2.41
N LEU A 97 -10.60 1.80 3.45
CA LEU A 97 -11.99 1.37 3.64
C LEU A 97 -12.93 2.57 3.79
N ASP A 98 -12.55 3.54 4.63
CA ASP A 98 -13.37 4.72 4.88
C ASP A 98 -13.44 5.64 3.65
N ALA A 99 -12.34 5.80 2.90
CA ALA A 99 -12.35 6.58 1.65
C ALA A 99 -13.34 6.05 0.61
N ALA A 100 -13.45 4.72 0.48
CA ALA A 100 -14.44 4.09 -0.39
C ALA A 100 -15.86 4.21 0.18
N ARG A 101 -16.01 3.97 1.49
CA ARG A 101 -17.30 4.06 2.22
C ARG A 101 -17.92 5.44 2.12
N LEU A 102 -17.16 6.50 2.38
CA LEU A 102 -17.60 7.90 2.29
C LEU A 102 -18.08 8.29 0.91
N ARG A 103 -17.65 7.57 -0.13
CA ARG A 103 -18.03 7.79 -1.54
C ARG A 103 -19.07 6.79 -2.03
N ALA A 104 -19.58 5.93 -1.15
CA ALA A 104 -20.50 4.84 -1.48
C ALA A 104 -19.97 3.91 -2.59
N VAL A 105 -18.66 3.73 -2.67
CA VAL A 105 -18.03 2.78 -3.62
C VAL A 105 -17.89 1.42 -2.94
N PRO A 106 -18.50 0.35 -3.48
CA PRO A 106 -18.25 -1.01 -3.01
C PRO A 106 -16.77 -1.38 -3.11
N LEU A 107 -16.24 -2.01 -2.08
CA LEU A 107 -14.83 -2.38 -2.01
C LEU A 107 -14.65 -3.85 -1.66
N VAL A 108 -13.80 -4.54 -2.43
CA VAL A 108 -13.42 -5.93 -2.23
C VAL A 108 -11.98 -5.97 -1.71
N GLY A 109 -11.82 -6.33 -0.43
CA GLY A 109 -10.51 -6.58 0.15
C GLY A 109 -10.00 -7.96 -0.24
N VAL A 110 -8.79 -8.04 -0.79
CA VAL A 110 -8.09 -9.29 -1.08
C VAL A 110 -6.76 -9.32 -0.34
N ILE A 111 -6.35 -10.50 0.09
CA ILE A 111 -5.06 -10.70 0.77
C ILE A 111 -3.92 -10.49 -0.23
N GLY A 112 -2.97 -9.63 0.12
CA GLY A 112 -1.76 -9.38 -0.67
C GLY A 112 -0.52 -10.10 -0.13
N GLY A 113 0.66 -9.54 -0.42
CA GLY A 113 1.94 -10.07 0.06
C GLY A 113 2.13 -9.97 1.57
N GLY A 114 3.09 -10.71 2.10
CA GLY A 114 3.44 -10.78 3.51
C GLY A 114 4.36 -11.98 3.75
N TYR A 115 5.56 -11.73 4.27
CA TYR A 115 6.68 -12.67 4.23
C TYR A 115 7.42 -12.79 5.56
N ASP A 116 6.72 -12.57 6.67
CA ASP A 116 7.22 -12.89 8.01
C ASP A 116 7.43 -14.41 8.16
N ARG A 117 8.47 -14.81 8.88
CA ARG A 117 8.76 -16.22 9.20
C ARG A 117 7.85 -16.75 10.30
N ASP A 118 7.37 -15.87 11.18
CA ASP A 118 6.43 -16.19 12.23
C ASP A 118 5.01 -16.18 11.65
N LEU A 119 4.45 -17.39 11.44
CA LEU A 119 3.13 -17.57 10.87
C LEU A 119 2.04 -16.91 11.73
N ASP A 120 2.19 -16.91 13.05
CA ASP A 120 1.18 -16.33 13.94
C ASP A 120 1.17 -14.80 13.81
N ARG A 121 2.35 -14.17 13.68
CA ARG A 121 2.44 -12.73 13.36
C ARG A 121 1.84 -12.43 12.00
N LEU A 122 2.18 -13.22 10.98
CA LEU A 122 1.68 -13.04 9.62
C LEU A 122 0.15 -13.11 9.56
N VAL A 123 -0.44 -14.14 10.18
CA VAL A 123 -1.90 -14.31 10.26
C VAL A 123 -2.55 -13.16 11.02
N ARG A 124 -1.97 -12.72 12.16
CA ARG A 124 -2.50 -11.58 12.92
C ARG A 124 -2.53 -10.30 12.08
N ARG A 125 -1.47 -10.03 11.32
CA ARG A 125 -1.39 -8.85 10.45
C ARG A 125 -2.42 -8.90 9.32
N HIS A 126 -2.56 -10.03 8.63
CA HIS A 126 -3.59 -10.16 7.59
C HIS A 126 -5.02 -10.06 8.17
N ALA A 127 -5.23 -10.47 9.42
CA ALA A 127 -6.51 -10.33 10.08
C ALA A 127 -6.87 -8.86 10.41
N LEU A 128 -5.92 -7.92 10.38
CA LEU A 128 -6.18 -6.49 10.65
C LEU A 128 -7.22 -5.93 9.68
N LEU A 129 -7.12 -6.23 8.38
CA LEU A 129 -8.10 -5.79 7.37
C LEU A 129 -9.53 -6.17 7.77
N HIS A 130 -9.74 -7.43 8.15
CA HIS A 130 -11.05 -7.93 8.54
C HIS A 130 -11.55 -7.30 9.85
N ARG A 131 -10.68 -7.11 10.82
CA ARG A 131 -11.01 -6.46 12.10
C ARG A 131 -11.41 -5.00 11.88
N THR A 132 -10.65 -4.27 11.06
CA THR A 132 -10.94 -2.88 10.71
C THR A 132 -12.26 -2.76 9.94
N ALA A 133 -12.49 -3.63 8.96
CA ALA A 133 -13.76 -3.66 8.24
C ALA A 133 -14.95 -3.93 9.16
N ALA A 134 -14.83 -4.89 10.08
CA ALA A 134 -15.87 -5.20 11.06
C ALA A 134 -16.15 -4.03 12.04
N HIS A 135 -15.16 -3.17 12.30
CA HIS A 135 -15.34 -1.97 13.11
C HIS A 135 -16.05 -0.85 12.33
N LEU A 136 -15.70 -0.65 11.06
CA LEU A 136 -16.26 0.41 10.21
C LEU A 136 -17.64 0.11 9.65
N MET A 137 -17.99 -1.17 9.52
CA MET A 137 -19.27 -1.63 8.99
C MET A 137 -20.14 -2.13 10.15
N PRO A 138 -21.00 -1.28 10.74
CA PRO A 138 -21.96 -1.75 11.73
C PRO A 138 -22.86 -2.82 11.11
N ARG A 139 -23.20 -3.82 11.92
CA ARG A 139 -24.03 -4.98 11.54
C ARG A 139 -25.48 -4.60 11.26
#